data_AF-A0ABD1PP37-F1
#
_entry.id   AF-A0ABD1PP37-F1
#
_cell.length_a   1.000
_cell.length_b   1.000
_cell.length_c   1.000
_cell.angle_alpha   90.00
_cell.angle_beta   90.00
_cell.angle_gamma   90.00
#
_symmetry.space_group_name_H-M   'P 1'
#
loop_
_entity.id
_entity.type
_entity.pdbx_description
1 polymer ?
#
loop_
_entity_poly.entity_id
_entity_poly.type
_entity_poly.pdbx_seq_one_letter_code
_entity_poly.pdbx_strand_id
1 'polypeptide(L)'
;MSSNASEGAVLTGKLVVHIAENGHSYELDCDEYTRVEAVQKHLESVSGIPFKDQLLMCLNMKLELQCLLSVYKLPSNDREVFLFNKARMRSDSPPPGPEQVEVIDIPDPPLTSSSHNPHPLDDATDPALKALPSYERQFRYHFHSGHSIYRRALAKIETCERLFQEQKVQETALEIARCSVDHFYKMILQNYTKFMERYTQQHQSHNNLSNFVKVENLWKMVEDCSSSHRQIENKVSEFKEEFGELKRNIELLFSSRASFLINELDIAMKDHRWHIL
;
A
#
# COMPACT_ATOMS: atom_id res chain seq x y z
N MET A 1 -21.47 -17.20 -50.19
CA MET A 1 -20.73 -17.49 -48.95
C MET A 1 -19.27 -17.21 -49.20
N SER A 2 -18.70 -16.20 -48.54
CA SER A 2 -17.24 -16.06 -48.41
C SER A 2 -17.01 -15.29 -47.12
N SER A 3 -16.69 -16.04 -46.08
CA SER A 3 -16.39 -15.51 -44.75
C SER A 3 -14.94 -15.04 -44.76
N ASN A 4 -14.73 -13.72 -44.72
CA ASN A 4 -13.42 -13.16 -44.42
C ASN A 4 -13.16 -13.35 -42.93
N ALA A 5 -12.48 -14.44 -42.58
CA ALA A 5 -11.77 -14.56 -41.32
C ALA A 5 -10.58 -13.60 -41.37
N SER A 6 -10.74 -12.42 -40.77
CA SER A 6 -9.59 -11.61 -40.38
C SER A 6 -8.93 -12.32 -39.21
N GLU A 7 -7.91 -13.12 -39.49
CA GLU A 7 -6.94 -13.56 -38.49
C GLU A 7 -6.43 -12.31 -37.75
N GLY A 8 -6.61 -12.30 -36.42
CA GLY A 8 -6.14 -11.21 -35.58
C GLY A 8 -4.63 -11.13 -35.62
N ALA A 9 -4.10 -10.17 -36.37
CA ALA A 9 -2.69 -9.82 -36.29
C ALA A 9 -2.42 -9.30 -34.87
N VAL A 10 -1.73 -10.11 -34.06
CA VAL A 10 -1.20 -9.69 -32.77
C VAL A 10 -0.22 -8.55 -33.06
N LEU A 11 -0.59 -7.32 -32.69
CA LEU A 11 0.30 -6.16 -32.78
C LEU A 11 1.47 -6.40 -31.83
N THR A 12 2.56 -6.93 -32.38
CA THR A 12 3.84 -7.02 -31.70
C THR A 12 4.41 -5.60 -31.66
N GLY A 13 4.51 -5.02 -30.48
CA GLY A 13 4.96 -3.65 -30.27
C GLY A 13 6.22 -3.60 -29.43
N LYS A 14 7.04 -2.57 -29.65
CA LYS A 14 8.22 -2.31 -28.81
C LYS A 14 7.79 -1.52 -27.58
N LEU A 15 8.07 -2.06 -26.41
CA LEU A 15 7.90 -1.36 -25.14
C LEU A 15 9.24 -0.76 -24.72
N VAL A 16 9.29 0.56 -24.60
CA VAL A 16 10.46 1.25 -24.05
C VAL A 16 10.32 1.33 -22.53
N VAL A 17 11.32 0.79 -21.84
CA VAL A 17 11.43 0.84 -20.39
C VAL A 17 12.69 1.60 -19.99
N HIS A 18 12.51 2.63 -19.17
CA HIS A 18 13.57 3.44 -18.59
C HIS A 18 13.86 3.04 -17.15
N ILE A 19 15.12 2.87 -16.78
CA ILE A 19 15.53 2.74 -15.39
C ILE A 19 15.58 4.14 -14.77
N ALA A 20 14.72 4.38 -13.78
CA ALA A 20 14.60 5.69 -13.14
C ALA A 20 15.89 6.15 -12.45
N GLU A 21 16.71 5.22 -11.94
CA GLU A 21 17.93 5.54 -11.18
C GLU A 21 19.07 6.05 -12.05
N ASN A 22 19.26 5.55 -13.28
CA ASN A 22 20.42 5.86 -14.14
C ASN A 22 20.03 6.35 -15.55
N GLY A 23 18.75 6.36 -15.91
CA GLY A 23 18.30 6.83 -17.23
C GLY A 23 18.48 5.84 -18.37
N HIS A 24 19.07 4.65 -18.13
CA HIS A 24 19.23 3.64 -19.17
C HIS A 24 17.87 3.18 -19.71
N SER A 25 17.82 2.94 -21.01
CA SER A 25 16.60 2.61 -21.73
C SER A 25 16.73 1.25 -22.40
N TYR A 26 15.68 0.43 -22.30
CA TYR A 26 15.61 -0.90 -22.88
C TYR A 26 14.36 -1.02 -23.75
N GLU A 27 14.52 -1.59 -24.92
CA GLU A 27 13.40 -1.97 -25.77
C GLU A 27 13.08 -3.45 -25.54
N LEU A 28 11.82 -3.74 -25.21
CA LEU A 28 11.31 -5.10 -25.10
C LEU A 28 10.29 -5.36 -26.19
N ASP A 29 10.45 -6.48 -26.90
CA ASP A 29 9.44 -6.99 -27.81
C ASP A 29 8.32 -7.64 -26.98
N CYS A 30 7.12 -7.07 -27.04
CA CYS A 30 5.95 -7.58 -26.34
C CYS A 30 4.67 -7.26 -27.11
N ASP A 31 3.55 -7.76 -26.63
CA ASP A 31 2.23 -7.48 -27.21
C ASP A 31 1.25 -7.00 -26.13
N GLU A 32 0.07 -6.60 -26.59
CA GLU A 32 -1.02 -6.13 -25.74
C GLU A 32 -1.49 -7.16 -24.69
N TYR A 33 -1.21 -8.45 -24.92
CA TYR A 33 -1.58 -9.59 -24.07
C TYR A 33 -0.47 -10.01 -23.11
N THR A 34 0.70 -9.38 -23.21
CA THR A 34 1.82 -9.65 -22.32
C THR A 34 1.46 -9.18 -20.91
N ARG A 35 1.75 -10.00 -19.91
CA ARG A 35 1.55 -9.64 -18.49
C ARG A 35 2.70 -8.77 -18.00
N VAL A 36 2.38 -7.84 -17.11
CA VAL A 36 3.39 -7.02 -16.42
C VAL A 36 4.44 -7.89 -15.71
N GLU A 37 4.02 -9.02 -15.12
CA GLU A 37 4.92 -9.99 -14.52
C GLU A 37 6.02 -10.50 -15.49
N ALA A 38 5.68 -10.77 -16.74
CA ALA A 38 6.64 -11.26 -17.74
C ALA A 38 7.68 -10.18 -18.07
N VAL A 39 7.23 -8.93 -18.18
CA VAL A 39 8.11 -7.76 -18.38
C VAL A 39 9.08 -7.62 -17.21
N GLN A 40 8.60 -7.70 -15.96
CA GLN A 40 9.46 -7.59 -14.78
C GLN A 40 10.50 -8.72 -14.65
N LYS A 41 10.13 -9.95 -15.00
CA LYS A 41 11.09 -11.07 -15.05
C LYS A 41 12.19 -10.83 -16.08
N HIS A 42 11.84 -10.29 -17.25
CA HIS A 42 12.85 -9.92 -18.24
C HIS A 42 13.76 -8.80 -17.72
N LEU A 43 13.17 -7.76 -17.14
CA LEU A 43 13.89 -6.60 -16.60
C LEU A 43 14.87 -6.98 -15.49
N GLU A 44 14.58 -8.01 -14.68
CA GLU A 44 15.50 -8.49 -13.65
C GLU A 44 16.84 -8.91 -14.26
N SER A 45 16.82 -9.58 -15.41
CA SER A 45 18.03 -10.05 -16.09
C SER A 45 18.86 -8.93 -16.71
N VAL A 46 18.23 -7.88 -17.23
CA VAL A 46 18.93 -6.80 -17.96
C VAL A 46 19.29 -5.60 -17.08
N SER A 47 18.51 -5.33 -16.03
CA SER A 47 18.75 -4.20 -15.11
C SER A 47 19.53 -4.59 -13.85
N GLY A 48 19.57 -5.89 -13.52
CA GLY A 48 20.09 -6.37 -12.24
C GLY A 48 19.25 -6.01 -11.01
N ILE A 49 18.07 -5.38 -11.20
CA ILE A 49 17.15 -5.05 -10.09
C ILE A 49 16.31 -6.29 -9.77
N PRO A 50 16.38 -6.82 -8.53
CA PRO A 50 15.61 -8.01 -8.15
C PRO A 50 14.11 -7.82 -8.34
N PHE A 51 13.42 -8.83 -8.83
CA PHE A 51 11.98 -8.80 -9.17
C PHE A 51 11.12 -8.20 -8.04
N LYS A 52 11.38 -8.60 -6.79
CA LYS A 52 10.66 -8.11 -5.60
C LYS A 52 10.79 -6.59 -5.40
N ASP A 53 11.93 -6.04 -5.78
CA ASP A 53 12.31 -4.64 -5.59
C ASP A 53 11.92 -3.79 -6.81
N GLN A 54 11.40 -4.38 -7.88
CA GLN A 54 10.92 -3.63 -9.05
C GLN A 54 9.56 -2.98 -8.82
N LEU A 55 9.44 -1.71 -9.19
CA LEU A 55 8.20 -0.95 -9.28
C LEU A 55 8.10 -0.35 -10.68
N LEU A 56 7.15 -0.84 -11.50
CA LEU A 56 6.89 -0.27 -12.81
C LEU A 56 5.80 0.79 -12.75
N MET A 57 6.05 1.91 -13.41
CA MET A 57 5.10 3.01 -13.55
C MET A 57 4.94 3.40 -15.02
N CYS A 58 3.71 3.72 -15.41
CA CYS A 58 3.42 4.37 -16.67
C CYS A 58 2.55 5.58 -16.36
N LEU A 59 2.99 6.77 -16.80
CA LEU A 59 2.42 8.04 -16.34
C LEU A 59 2.43 8.08 -14.81
N ASN A 60 1.29 8.34 -14.17
CA ASN A 60 1.12 8.35 -12.71
C ASN A 60 0.58 7.04 -12.13
N MET A 61 0.53 5.95 -12.91
CA MET A 61 -0.09 4.69 -12.53
C MET A 61 0.95 3.60 -12.28
N LYS A 62 0.79 2.86 -11.18
CA LYS A 62 1.52 1.63 -10.91
C LYS A 62 1.00 0.51 -11.81
N LEU A 63 1.91 -0.24 -12.42
CA LEU A 63 1.60 -1.43 -13.17
C LEU A 63 1.48 -2.62 -12.22
N GLU A 64 0.35 -3.31 -12.26
CA GLU A 64 0.06 -4.46 -11.39
C GLU A 64 0.46 -5.76 -12.10
N LEU A 65 1.14 -6.64 -11.36
CA LEU A 65 1.74 -7.89 -11.85
C LEU A 65 0.82 -8.73 -12.73
N GLN A 66 -0.41 -8.90 -12.25
CA GLN A 66 -1.44 -9.75 -12.84
C GLN A 66 -2.15 -9.13 -14.04
N CYS A 67 -1.95 -7.83 -14.29
CA CYS A 67 -2.60 -7.12 -15.38
C CYS A 67 -1.86 -7.32 -16.70
N LEU A 68 -2.62 -7.26 -17.79
CA LEU A 68 -2.07 -7.20 -19.14
C LEU A 68 -1.60 -5.79 -19.47
N LEU A 69 -0.64 -5.67 -20.39
CA LEU A 69 -0.16 -4.36 -20.88
C LEU A 69 -1.28 -3.54 -21.55
N SER A 70 -2.24 -4.19 -22.23
CA SER A 70 -3.42 -3.54 -22.82
C SER A 70 -4.25 -2.71 -21.83
N VAL A 71 -4.30 -3.11 -20.54
CA VAL A 71 -5.01 -2.34 -19.50
C VAL A 71 -4.44 -0.92 -19.37
N TYR A 72 -3.14 -0.77 -19.64
CA TYR A 72 -2.40 0.48 -19.58
C TYR A 72 -2.19 1.12 -20.95
N LYS A 73 -2.81 0.56 -22.01
CA LYS A 73 -2.62 0.94 -23.41
C LYS A 73 -1.16 0.77 -23.88
N LEU A 74 -0.53 -0.33 -23.44
CA LEU A 74 0.84 -0.71 -23.79
C LEU A 74 0.83 -2.03 -24.58
N PRO A 75 1.83 -2.28 -25.44
CA PRO A 75 2.85 -1.33 -25.91
C PRO A 75 2.27 -0.24 -26.83
N SER A 76 2.77 1.00 -26.74
CA SER A 76 2.38 2.12 -27.60
C SER A 76 3.55 3.08 -27.78
N ASN A 77 3.72 3.63 -28.98
CA ASN A 77 4.83 4.54 -29.31
C ASN A 77 4.84 5.82 -28.46
N ASP A 78 3.68 6.22 -27.93
CA ASP A 78 3.52 7.46 -27.17
C ASP A 78 3.60 7.24 -25.65
N ARG A 79 3.93 6.02 -25.20
CA ARG A 79 3.90 5.65 -23.78
C ARG A 79 5.16 4.91 -23.38
N GLU A 80 5.88 5.54 -22.46
CA GLU A 80 7.07 4.98 -21.83
C GLU A 80 6.73 4.39 -20.46
N VAL A 81 7.54 3.41 -20.04
CA VAL A 81 7.45 2.78 -18.72
C VAL A 81 8.72 3.08 -17.95
N PHE A 82 8.57 3.41 -16.66
CA PHE A 82 9.67 3.71 -15.76
C PHE A 82 9.78 2.61 -14.71
N LEU A 83 10.99 2.07 -14.57
CA LEU A 83 11.36 1.08 -13.57
C LEU A 83 12.06 1.77 -12.39
N PHE A 84 11.44 1.69 -11.22
CA PHE A 84 11.99 2.15 -9.95
C PHE A 84 12.46 0.98 -9.09
N ASN A 85 13.56 1.19 -8.37
CA ASN A 85 14.09 0.24 -7.39
C ASN A 85 13.56 0.59 -5.99
N LYS A 86 12.62 -0.19 -5.46
CA LYS A 86 12.03 -0.02 -4.13
C LYS A 86 13.07 -0.05 -3.01
N ALA A 87 14.17 -0.80 -3.18
CA ALA A 87 15.22 -0.85 -2.16
C ALA A 87 15.90 0.52 -1.97
N ARG A 88 15.95 1.35 -3.02
CA ARG A 88 16.49 2.72 -3.02
C ARG A 88 15.51 3.78 -2.53
N MET A 89 14.23 3.45 -2.40
CA MET A 89 13.22 4.38 -1.92
C MET A 89 13.11 4.40 -0.38
N ARG A 90 13.90 3.56 0.30
CA ARG A 90 13.95 3.50 1.77
C ARG A 90 14.81 4.64 2.31
N SER A 91 14.41 5.22 3.43
CA SER A 91 15.11 6.33 4.09
C SER A 91 16.58 6.03 4.40
N ASP A 92 16.91 4.77 4.72
CA ASP A 92 18.25 4.33 5.09
C ASP A 92 19.04 3.73 3.92
N SER A 93 18.55 3.89 2.68
CA SER A 93 19.25 3.34 1.53
C SER A 93 20.54 4.13 1.26
N PRO A 94 21.67 3.45 0.98
CA PRO A 94 22.89 4.14 0.60
C PRO A 94 22.69 4.83 -0.75
N PRO A 95 23.38 5.97 -0.97
CA PRO A 95 23.33 6.64 -2.27
C PRO A 95 23.80 5.69 -3.39
N PRO A 96 23.33 5.90 -4.64
CA PRO A 96 23.88 5.20 -5.79
C PRO A 96 25.40 5.37 -5.83
N GLY A 97 26.10 4.33 -6.28
CA GLY A 97 27.53 4.44 -6.54
C GLY A 97 27.78 5.41 -7.69
N PRO A 98 29.00 6.00 -7.80
CA PRO A 98 29.36 6.82 -8.95
C PRO A 98 29.18 6.04 -10.25
N GLU A 99 28.58 6.67 -11.25
CA GLU A 99 28.48 6.07 -12.58
C GLU A 99 29.87 5.95 -13.22
N GLN A 100 30.18 4.76 -13.72
CA GLN A 100 31.45 4.51 -14.41
C GLN A 100 31.31 4.97 -15.85
N VAL A 101 31.82 6.16 -16.14
CA VAL A 101 31.91 6.65 -17.52
C VAL A 101 33.14 6.03 -18.17
N GLU A 102 32.93 5.14 -19.16
CA GLU A 102 34.03 4.61 -19.96
C GLU A 102 34.74 5.74 -20.71
N VAL A 103 35.96 6.06 -20.28
CA VAL A 103 36.84 6.97 -21.01
C VAL A 103 37.53 6.17 -22.10
N ILE A 104 37.13 6.38 -23.35
CA ILE A 104 37.80 5.77 -24.51
C ILE A 104 39.24 6.29 -24.55
N ASP A 105 40.20 5.41 -24.24
CA ASP A 105 41.62 5.70 -24.31
C ASP A 105 42.14 5.42 -25.72
N ILE A 106 42.30 6.48 -26.50
CA ILE A 106 42.92 6.41 -27.83
C ILE A 106 44.40 6.71 -27.63
N PRO A 107 45.32 5.74 -27.84
CA PRO A 107 46.74 5.96 -27.61
C PRO A 107 47.31 6.98 -28.60
N ASP A 108 48.30 7.75 -28.14
CA ASP A 108 48.99 8.71 -28.99
C ASP A 108 49.84 7.96 -30.05
N PRO A 109 49.98 8.52 -31.27
CA PRO A 109 50.77 7.87 -32.30
C PRO A 109 52.25 7.82 -31.92
N PRO A 110 52.97 6.74 -32.28
CA PRO A 110 54.39 6.62 -32.00
C PRO A 110 55.21 7.68 -32.75
N LEU A 111 56.29 8.15 -32.11
CA LEU A 111 57.26 9.07 -32.73
C LEU A 111 57.91 8.40 -33.95
N THR A 112 57.85 9.07 -35.10
CA THR A 112 58.46 8.56 -36.34
C THR A 112 59.90 9.07 -36.46
N SER A 113 60.86 8.23 -36.10
CA SER A 113 62.30 8.51 -36.26
C SER A 113 62.84 7.92 -37.58
N SER A 114 63.88 8.52 -38.17
CA SER A 114 64.52 7.99 -39.39
C SER A 114 65.09 6.58 -39.20
N SER A 115 65.55 6.26 -37.98
CA SER A 115 66.02 4.92 -37.59
C SER A 115 64.96 3.83 -37.74
N HIS A 116 63.68 4.18 -37.62
CA HIS A 116 62.56 3.23 -37.70
C HIS A 116 61.96 3.13 -39.12
N ASN A 117 62.26 4.08 -40.00
CA ASN A 117 61.77 4.08 -41.38
C ASN A 117 62.73 4.84 -42.31
N PRO A 118 63.85 4.21 -42.73
CA PRO A 118 64.89 4.86 -43.52
C PRO A 118 64.37 5.19 -44.93
N HIS A 119 64.70 6.38 -45.42
CA HIS A 119 64.29 6.85 -46.74
C HIS A 119 65.52 7.04 -47.65
N PRO A 120 65.47 6.70 -48.95
CA PRO A 120 66.62 6.81 -49.86
C PRO A 120 67.25 8.21 -49.96
N LEU A 121 66.46 9.25 -49.69
CA LEU A 121 66.91 10.64 -49.68
C LEU A 121 67.53 11.10 -48.35
N ASP A 122 67.53 10.28 -47.29
CA ASP A 122 68.14 10.66 -46.00
C ASP A 122 69.66 10.89 -46.14
N ASP A 123 70.30 10.22 -47.11
CA ASP A 123 71.73 10.34 -47.43
C ASP A 123 72.02 11.28 -48.61
N ALA A 124 71.02 12.03 -49.09
CA ALA A 124 71.21 12.97 -50.20
C ALA A 124 72.20 14.10 -49.83
N THR A 125 73.04 14.48 -50.79
CA THR A 125 74.01 15.59 -50.64
C THR A 125 73.36 16.97 -50.70
N ASP A 126 72.25 17.10 -51.44
CA ASP A 126 71.46 18.33 -51.49
C ASP A 126 70.63 18.47 -50.18
N PRO A 127 70.86 19.52 -49.38
CA PRO A 127 70.13 19.75 -48.14
C PRO A 127 68.61 19.83 -48.32
N ALA A 128 68.13 20.36 -49.46
CA ALA A 128 66.70 20.47 -49.72
C ALA A 128 66.07 19.09 -49.95
N LEU A 129 66.72 18.23 -50.72
CA LEU A 129 66.27 16.85 -50.96
C LEU A 129 66.34 16.00 -49.69
N LYS A 130 67.39 16.20 -48.87
CA LYS A 130 67.55 15.51 -47.58
C LYS A 130 66.48 15.89 -46.55
N ALA A 131 65.91 17.09 -46.65
CA ALA A 131 64.87 17.55 -45.73
C ALA A 131 63.47 16.97 -46.04
N LEU A 132 63.19 16.58 -47.29
CA LEU A 132 61.86 16.12 -47.72
C LEU A 132 61.32 14.93 -46.88
N PRO A 133 62.10 13.86 -46.62
CA PRO A 133 61.61 12.73 -45.82
C PRO A 133 61.35 13.13 -44.36
N SER A 134 62.12 14.08 -43.82
CA SER A 134 61.88 14.64 -42.48
C SER A 134 60.55 15.39 -42.44
N TYR A 135 60.26 16.23 -43.43
CA TYR A 135 58.97 16.93 -43.51
C TYR A 135 57.80 15.98 -43.68
N GLU A 136 57.93 14.94 -44.52
CA GLU A 136 56.88 13.94 -44.70
C GLU A 136 56.57 13.20 -43.39
N ARG A 137 57.61 12.71 -42.68
CA ARG A 137 57.44 12.04 -41.37
C ARG A 137 56.76 12.94 -40.36
N GLN A 138 57.18 14.21 -40.27
CA GLN A 138 56.56 15.20 -39.39
C GLN A 138 55.10 15.46 -39.76
N PHE A 139 54.79 15.64 -41.05
CA PHE A 139 53.41 15.85 -41.51
C PHE A 139 52.52 14.66 -41.17
N ARG A 140 52.98 13.43 -41.45
CA ARG A 140 52.25 12.21 -41.10
C ARG A 140 52.05 12.11 -39.59
N TYR A 141 53.09 12.35 -38.79
CA TYR A 141 52.98 12.33 -37.33
C TYR A 141 51.90 13.31 -36.86
N HIS A 142 51.98 14.57 -37.28
CA HIS A 142 51.00 15.59 -36.88
C HIS A 142 49.58 15.28 -37.37
N PHE A 143 49.42 14.69 -38.55
CA PHE A 143 48.12 14.22 -39.03
C PHE A 143 47.55 13.15 -38.10
N HIS A 144 48.32 12.11 -37.73
CA HIS A 144 47.86 11.06 -36.84
C HIS A 144 47.60 11.58 -35.42
N SER A 145 48.43 12.52 -34.92
CA SER A 145 48.23 13.15 -33.62
C SER A 145 46.92 13.95 -33.61
N GLY A 146 46.70 14.79 -34.63
CA GLY A 146 45.47 15.54 -34.80
C GLY A 146 44.25 14.64 -34.94
N HIS A 147 44.36 13.55 -35.71
CA HIS A 147 43.29 12.56 -35.87
C HIS A 147 42.95 11.88 -34.54
N SER A 148 43.95 11.49 -33.74
CA SER A 148 43.74 10.86 -32.43
C SER A 148 43.04 11.81 -31.46
N ILE A 149 43.45 13.09 -31.42
CA ILE A 149 42.78 14.13 -30.63
C ILE A 149 41.33 14.30 -31.09
N TYR A 150 41.10 14.41 -32.40
CA TYR A 150 39.76 14.56 -32.97
C TYR A 150 38.84 13.38 -32.63
N ARG A 151 39.33 12.14 -32.77
CA ARG A 151 38.58 10.92 -32.40
C ARG A 151 38.26 10.89 -30.91
N ARG A 152 39.21 11.29 -30.05
CA ARG A 152 39.01 11.36 -28.59
C ARG A 152 37.97 12.42 -28.23
N ALA A 153 37.97 13.56 -28.93
CA ALA A 153 36.97 14.61 -28.75
C ALA A 153 35.58 14.15 -29.19
N LEU A 154 35.47 13.47 -30.33
CA LEU A 154 34.20 12.93 -30.84
C LEU A 154 33.61 11.92 -29.87
N ALA A 155 34.41 10.96 -29.39
CA ALA A 155 34.01 9.98 -28.38
C ALA A 155 33.47 10.65 -27.10
N LYS A 156 34.12 11.74 -26.65
CA LYS A 156 33.63 12.51 -25.48
C LYS A 156 32.29 13.17 -25.75
N ILE A 157 32.07 13.71 -26.95
CA ILE A 157 30.80 14.35 -27.33
C ILE A 157 29.68 13.31 -27.32
N GLU A 158 29.88 12.16 -27.97
CA GLU A 158 28.89 11.06 -28.00
C GLU A 158 28.52 10.60 -26.58
N THR A 159 29.52 10.46 -25.70
CA THR A 159 29.28 10.13 -24.28
C THR A 159 28.49 11.22 -23.56
N CYS A 160 28.81 12.49 -23.77
CA CYS A 160 28.05 13.60 -23.17
C CYS A 160 26.61 13.65 -23.67
N GLU A 161 26.37 13.38 -24.95
CA GLU A 161 25.03 13.33 -25.53
C GLU A 161 24.21 12.19 -24.90
N ARG A 162 24.81 11.00 -24.76
CA ARG A 162 24.18 9.87 -24.07
C ARG A 162 23.79 10.21 -22.63
N LEU A 163 24.76 10.67 -21.83
CA LEU A 163 24.55 11.04 -20.43
C LEU A 163 23.49 12.13 -20.27
N PHE A 164 23.44 13.08 -21.21
CA PHE A 164 22.42 14.13 -21.20
C PHE A 164 21.01 13.59 -21.46
N GLN A 165 20.85 12.61 -22.34
CA GLN A 165 19.55 11.96 -22.54
C GLN A 165 19.15 11.12 -21.32
N GLU A 166 20.10 10.37 -20.75
CA GLU A 166 19.88 9.60 -19.51
C GLU A 166 19.45 10.53 -18.36
N GLN A 167 20.04 11.72 -18.25
CA GLN A 167 19.65 12.72 -17.25
C GLN A 167 18.22 13.25 -17.45
N LYS A 168 17.78 13.48 -18.70
CA LYS A 168 16.39 13.87 -19.00
C LYS A 168 15.39 12.77 -18.62
N VAL A 169 15.76 11.53 -18.84
CA VAL A 169 14.95 10.37 -18.43
C VAL A 169 14.81 10.34 -16.92
N GLN A 170 15.90 10.55 -16.17
CA GLN A 170 15.85 10.66 -14.70
C GLN A 170 14.99 11.83 -14.22
N GLU A 171 15.08 13.00 -14.85
CA GLU A 171 14.22 14.15 -14.56
C GLU A 171 12.73 13.79 -14.75
N THR A 172 12.40 13.15 -15.86
CA THR A 172 11.04 12.67 -16.15
C THR A 172 10.56 11.65 -15.11
N ALA A 173 11.44 10.72 -14.72
CA ALA A 173 11.14 9.74 -13.68
C ALA A 173 10.86 10.40 -12.32
N LEU A 174 11.62 11.45 -11.96
CA LEU A 174 11.39 12.24 -10.74
C LEU A 174 10.04 12.95 -10.78
N GLU A 175 9.66 13.52 -11.93
CA GLU A 175 8.34 14.15 -12.08
C GLU A 175 7.20 13.14 -11.92
N ILE A 176 7.33 11.95 -12.53
CA ILE A 176 6.38 10.85 -12.37
C ILE A 176 6.25 10.44 -10.91
N ALA A 177 7.37 10.24 -10.22
CA ALA A 177 7.38 9.88 -8.82
C ALA A 177 6.69 10.96 -7.97
N ARG A 178 7.04 12.24 -8.18
CA ARG A 178 6.42 13.37 -7.48
C ARG A 178 4.90 13.43 -7.70
N CYS A 179 4.45 13.33 -8.95
CA CYS A 179 3.04 13.36 -9.30
C CYS A 179 2.28 12.17 -8.70
N SER A 180 2.90 11.00 -8.63
CA SER A 180 2.29 9.82 -8.01
C SER A 180 2.10 10.00 -6.51
N VAL A 181 3.11 10.50 -5.79
CA VAL A 181 3.04 10.74 -4.35
C VAL A 181 1.99 11.80 -4.02
N ASP A 182 1.94 12.89 -4.79
CA ASP A 182 0.91 13.93 -4.64
C ASP A 182 -0.51 13.36 -4.85
N HIS A 183 -0.69 12.52 -5.87
CA HIS A 183 -1.97 11.84 -6.13
C HIS A 183 -2.39 10.96 -4.94
N PHE A 184 -1.50 10.11 -4.43
CA PHE A 184 -1.79 9.25 -3.28
C PHE A 184 -2.07 10.05 -2.01
N TYR A 185 -1.31 11.12 -1.76
CA TYR A 185 -1.54 12.01 -0.62
C TYR A 185 -2.95 12.62 -0.67
N LYS A 186 -3.35 13.19 -1.82
CA LYS A 186 -4.69 13.75 -2.02
C LYS A 186 -5.78 12.72 -1.78
N MET A 187 -5.62 11.50 -2.30
CA MET A 187 -6.57 10.41 -2.10
C MET A 187 -6.70 10.01 -0.62
N ILE A 188 -5.58 9.85 0.10
CA ILE A 188 -5.56 9.51 1.53
C ILE A 188 -6.24 10.60 2.35
N LEU A 189 -5.90 11.87 2.09
CA LEU A 189 -6.50 13.02 2.79
C LEU A 189 -8.02 13.06 2.59
N GLN A 190 -8.49 12.85 1.36
CA GLN A 190 -9.93 12.79 1.07
C GLN A 190 -10.63 11.65 1.82
N ASN A 191 -10.01 10.46 1.86
CA ASN A 191 -10.56 9.32 2.59
C ASN A 191 -10.61 9.58 4.10
N TYR A 192 -9.57 10.20 4.65
CA TYR A 192 -9.54 10.62 6.05
C TYR A 192 -10.64 11.64 6.37
N THR A 193 -10.82 12.68 5.54
CA THR A 193 -11.88 13.68 5.75
C THR A 193 -13.26 13.03 5.76
N LYS A 194 -13.56 12.17 4.78
CA LYS A 194 -14.83 11.43 4.71
C LYS A 194 -15.03 10.52 5.93
N PHE A 195 -13.97 9.88 6.40
CA PHE A 195 -14.01 9.06 7.61
C PHE A 195 -14.34 9.92 8.83
N MET A 196 -13.66 11.05 9.02
CA MET A 196 -13.86 11.95 10.16
C MET A 196 -15.27 12.56 10.18
N GLU A 197 -15.83 12.91 9.03
CA GLU A 197 -17.22 13.36 8.92
C GLU A 197 -18.21 12.31 9.44
N ARG A 198 -18.09 11.06 8.95
CA ARG A 198 -18.94 9.94 9.39
C ARG A 198 -18.75 9.62 10.87
N TYR A 199 -17.50 9.58 11.32
CA TYR A 199 -17.15 9.35 12.72
C TYR A 199 -17.81 10.40 13.63
N THR A 200 -17.71 11.68 13.26
CA THR A 200 -18.28 12.78 14.05
C THR A 200 -19.81 12.69 14.11
N GLN A 201 -20.47 12.43 12.97
CA GLN A 201 -21.93 12.25 12.92
C GLN A 201 -22.40 11.07 13.78
N GLN A 202 -21.70 9.94 13.70
CA GLN A 202 -22.00 8.76 14.50
C GLN A 202 -21.76 9.03 15.99
N HIS A 203 -20.65 9.65 16.34
CA HIS A 203 -20.32 10.01 17.72
C HIS A 203 -21.37 10.95 18.34
N GLN A 204 -21.82 11.96 17.60
CA GLN A 204 -22.92 12.83 18.03
C GLN A 204 -24.22 12.06 18.25
N SER A 205 -24.56 11.14 17.36
CA SER A 205 -25.76 10.30 17.48
C SER A 205 -25.69 9.38 18.71
N HIS A 206 -24.54 8.77 18.99
CA HIS A 206 -24.32 8.00 20.23
C HIS A 206 -24.44 8.86 21.48
N ASN A 207 -23.84 10.05 21.49
CA ASN A 207 -23.95 10.98 22.62
C ASN A 207 -25.41 11.40 22.85
N ASN A 208 -26.16 11.64 21.77
CA ASN A 208 -27.60 11.95 21.86
C ASN A 208 -28.40 10.77 22.44
N LEU A 209 -28.14 9.54 21.99
CA LEU A 209 -28.76 8.32 22.57
C LEU A 209 -28.42 8.14 24.06
N SER A 210 -27.18 8.39 24.45
CA SER A 210 -26.76 8.35 25.86
C SER A 210 -27.51 9.38 26.70
N ASN A 211 -27.91 10.52 26.12
CA ASN A 211 -28.70 11.55 26.79
C ASN A 211 -30.20 11.18 26.94
N PHE A 212 -30.74 10.25 26.14
CA PHE A 212 -32.13 9.79 26.27
C PHE A 212 -32.32 8.87 27.49
N VAL A 213 -31.29 8.10 27.84
CA VAL A 213 -31.25 7.33 29.10
C VAL A 213 -30.66 8.23 30.19
N LYS A 214 -31.41 9.24 30.62
CA LYS A 214 -31.01 10.01 31.80
C LYS A 214 -31.01 9.08 33.01
N VAL A 215 -29.84 8.94 33.62
CA VAL A 215 -29.64 8.19 34.89
C VAL A 215 -30.68 8.59 35.95
N GLU A 216 -31.08 9.87 35.96
CA GLU A 216 -32.14 10.40 36.81
C GLU A 216 -33.49 9.68 36.66
N ASN A 217 -33.89 9.36 35.42
CA ASN A 217 -35.16 8.68 35.14
C ASN A 217 -35.11 7.23 35.61
N LEU A 218 -33.95 6.58 35.51
CA LEU A 218 -33.75 5.23 36.02
C LEU A 218 -33.77 5.20 37.54
N TRP A 219 -33.11 6.15 38.21
CA TRP A 219 -33.16 6.29 39.67
C TRP A 219 -34.56 6.51 40.19
N LYS A 220 -35.33 7.40 39.56
CA LYS A 220 -36.73 7.62 39.92
C LYS A 220 -37.56 6.35 39.79
N MET A 221 -37.39 5.60 38.70
CA MET A 221 -38.12 4.35 38.47
C MET A 221 -37.74 3.26 39.47
N VAL A 222 -36.47 3.19 39.88
CA VAL A 222 -35.99 2.28 40.93
C VAL A 222 -36.59 2.65 42.28
N GLU A 223 -36.63 3.94 42.63
CA GLU A 223 -37.20 4.43 43.88
C GLU A 223 -38.72 4.18 43.94
N ASP A 224 -39.44 4.48 42.86
CA ASP A 224 -40.88 4.23 42.73
C ASP A 224 -41.17 2.72 42.88
N CYS A 225 -40.37 1.85 42.24
CA CYS A 225 -40.48 0.39 42.36
C CYS A 225 -40.22 -0.10 43.79
N SER A 226 -39.15 0.38 44.43
CA SER A 226 -38.80 0.06 45.81
C SER A 226 -39.91 0.45 46.80
N SER A 227 -40.46 1.66 46.63
CA SER A 227 -41.56 2.16 47.45
C SER A 227 -42.82 1.28 47.33
N SER A 228 -43.15 0.85 46.10
CA SER A 228 -44.28 -0.03 45.83
C SER A 228 -44.07 -1.42 46.44
N HIS A 229 -42.86 -1.99 46.31
CA HIS A 229 -42.52 -3.28 46.91
C HIS A 229 -42.69 -3.27 48.43
N ARG A 230 -42.22 -2.20 49.09
CA ARG A 230 -42.37 -2.02 50.54
C ARG A 230 -43.83 -1.87 50.97
N GLN A 231 -44.66 -1.16 50.19
CA GLN A 231 -46.09 -1.05 50.47
C GLN A 231 -46.80 -2.40 50.37
N ILE A 232 -46.46 -3.22 49.37
CA ILE A 232 -47.01 -4.57 49.22
C ILE A 232 -46.60 -5.44 50.41
N GLU A 233 -45.34 -5.40 50.81
CA GLU A 233 -44.83 -6.18 51.93
C GLU A 233 -45.51 -5.81 53.27
N ASN A 234 -45.74 -4.51 53.49
CA ASN A 234 -46.52 -4.04 54.64
C ASN A 234 -47.96 -4.58 54.60
N LYS A 235 -48.66 -4.46 53.47
CA LYS A 235 -50.03 -4.98 53.33
C LYS A 235 -50.12 -6.50 53.49
N VAL A 236 -49.12 -7.24 52.99
CA VAL A 236 -49.06 -8.70 53.18
C VAL A 236 -48.86 -9.04 54.66
N SER A 237 -48.09 -8.24 55.39
CA SER A 237 -47.88 -8.42 56.82
C SER A 237 -49.14 -8.13 57.63
N GLU A 238 -49.85 -7.03 57.32
CA GLU A 238 -51.16 -6.70 57.90
C GLU A 238 -52.16 -7.83 57.67
N PHE A 239 -52.27 -8.32 56.43
CA PHE A 239 -53.18 -9.42 56.09
C PHE A 239 -52.85 -10.72 56.82
N LYS A 240 -51.56 -11.03 57.01
CA LYS A 240 -51.13 -12.20 57.80
C LYS A 240 -51.53 -12.08 59.26
N GLU A 241 -51.45 -10.88 59.83
CA GLU A 241 -51.85 -10.62 61.22
C GLU A 241 -53.36 -10.79 61.39
N GLU A 242 -54.16 -10.15 60.53
CA GLU A 242 -55.63 -10.27 60.54
C GLU A 242 -56.07 -11.73 60.36
N PHE A 243 -55.46 -12.45 59.40
CA PHE A 243 -55.75 -13.86 59.19
C PHE A 243 -55.37 -14.72 60.42
N GLY A 244 -54.23 -14.40 61.06
CA GLY A 244 -53.78 -15.04 62.28
C GLY A 244 -54.75 -14.83 63.44
N GLU A 245 -55.27 -13.62 63.61
CA GLU A 245 -56.28 -13.29 64.60
C GLU A 245 -57.61 -14.01 64.33
N LEU A 246 -58.09 -13.97 63.08
CA LEU A 246 -59.30 -14.68 62.66
C LEU A 246 -59.19 -16.18 62.97
N LYS A 247 -58.05 -16.79 62.66
CA LYS A 247 -57.79 -18.20 62.96
C LYS A 247 -57.89 -18.49 64.46
N ARG A 248 -57.24 -17.68 65.32
CA ARG A 248 -57.32 -17.84 66.79
C ARG A 248 -58.75 -17.70 67.30
N ASN A 249 -59.51 -16.72 66.79
CA ASN A 249 -60.90 -16.50 67.18
C ASN A 249 -61.79 -17.69 66.83
N ILE A 250 -61.58 -18.30 65.65
CA ILE A 250 -62.27 -19.52 65.25
C ILE A 250 -61.91 -20.68 66.20
N GLU A 251 -60.63 -20.90 66.49
CA GLU A 251 -60.19 -21.96 67.40
C GLU A 251 -60.80 -21.81 68.81
N LEU A 252 -60.90 -20.58 69.34
CA LEU A 252 -61.54 -20.28 70.63
C LEU A 252 -63.06 -20.56 70.64
N LEU A 253 -63.77 -20.21 69.55
CA LEU A 253 -65.20 -20.49 69.41
C LEU A 253 -65.51 -21.98 69.46
N PHE A 254 -64.69 -22.80 68.81
CA PHE A 254 -64.87 -24.26 68.80
C PHE A 254 -64.43 -24.93 70.11
N SER A 255 -63.47 -24.35 70.84
CA SER A 255 -63.01 -24.87 72.14
C SER A 255 -64.03 -24.65 73.28
N SER A 256 -64.73 -23.51 73.29
CA SER A 256 -65.65 -23.13 74.38
C SER A 256 -67.04 -23.79 74.31
N ARG A 257 -67.55 -24.09 73.12
CA ARG A 257 -68.93 -24.55 72.93
C ARG A 257 -69.07 -26.07 73.01
N ALA A 258 -68.02 -26.81 72.68
CA ALA A 258 -68.01 -28.26 72.77
C ALA A 258 -67.97 -28.78 74.22
N SER A 259 -67.24 -28.10 75.11
CA SER A 259 -67.13 -28.53 76.51
C SER A 259 -68.40 -28.32 77.33
N PHE A 260 -69.18 -27.27 77.02
CA PHE A 260 -70.39 -26.93 77.79
C PHE A 260 -71.56 -27.90 77.49
N LEU A 261 -71.79 -28.20 76.20
CA LEU A 261 -72.87 -29.09 75.79
C LEU A 261 -72.63 -30.56 76.17
N ILE A 262 -71.36 -31.00 76.21
CA ILE A 262 -71.03 -32.37 76.62
C ILE A 262 -71.25 -32.57 78.12
N ASN A 263 -70.90 -31.58 78.95
CA ASN A 263 -71.12 -31.66 80.39
C ASN A 263 -72.61 -31.57 80.77
N GLU A 264 -73.40 -30.70 80.13
CA GLU A 264 -74.85 -30.67 80.37
C GLU A 264 -75.54 -31.97 79.92
N LEU A 265 -75.11 -32.58 78.81
CA LEU A 265 -75.65 -33.85 78.35
C LEU A 265 -75.29 -35.01 79.30
N ASP A 266 -74.05 -35.05 79.84
CA ASP A 266 -73.63 -36.06 80.82
C ASP A 266 -74.38 -35.92 82.16
N ILE A 267 -74.65 -34.68 82.58
CA ILE A 267 -75.47 -34.40 83.77
C ILE A 267 -76.93 -34.86 83.54
N ALA A 268 -77.53 -34.50 82.40
CA ALA A 268 -78.90 -34.93 82.06
C ALA A 268 -79.04 -36.46 81.92
N MET A 269 -78.02 -37.13 81.37
CA MET A 269 -77.99 -38.60 81.27
C MET A 269 -77.84 -39.28 82.64
N LYS A 270 -77.11 -38.69 83.58
CA LYS A 270 -76.99 -39.20 84.97
C LYS A 270 -78.28 -39.01 85.77
N ASP A 271 -79.01 -37.91 85.55
CA ASP A 271 -80.26 -37.62 86.25
C ASP A 271 -81.39 -38.58 85.83
N HIS A 272 -81.46 -38.94 84.54
CA HIS A 272 -82.40 -39.95 84.05
C HIS A 272 -82.14 -41.38 84.56
N ARG A 273 -80.95 -41.64 85.13
CA ARG A 273 -80.58 -42.96 85.64
C ARG A 273 -81.16 -43.27 87.02
N TRP A 274 -81.64 -42.25 87.75
CA TRP A 274 -82.26 -42.41 89.09
C TRP A 274 -83.79 -42.64 89.04
N HIS A 275 -84.41 -42.56 87.86
CA HIS A 275 -85.85 -42.77 87.69
C HIS A 275 -86.22 -44.18 87.20
N ILE A 276 -85.25 -45.08 87.05
CA ILE A 276 -85.48 -46.48 86.68
C ILE A 276 -84.66 -47.38 87.61
N LEU A 277 -85.13 -47.54 88.85
CA LEU A 277 -85.08 -48.74 89.71
C LEU A 277 -85.66 -48.43 91.09
#